data_AF-A0A6P4EAZ2-F1
#
_entry.id   AF-A0A6P4EAZ2-F1
#
_cell.length_a   1.000
_cell.length_b   1.000
_cell.length_c   1.000
_cell.angle_alpha   90.00
_cell.angle_beta   90.00
_cell.angle_gamma   90.00
#
_symmetry.space_group_name_H-M   'P 1'
#
loop_
_entity.id
_entity.type
_entity.pdbx_description
1 polymer ?
#
loop_
_entity_poly.entity_id
_entity_poly.type
_entity_poly.pdbx_seq_one_letter_code
_entity_poly.pdbx_strand_id
1 'polypeptide(L)'
;LLFSRYVDELLYWSGRRMILDEYLQGDLSPTRLPPSWVNTQKYVFQSDDGGLAILDTSTNLINVLVTNHTLRQLNVQGYACSRDLKYFLFKHNVKKNFQKSFTAFYTIYDVENDHHMPVKLKDSLKVQRTRLQYATWLGNTTAIIFVVENDIFIRESPLMEEDIRITSSGHENQIYNGVPDWLYQ
;
A
#
# COMPACT_ATOMS: atom_id res chain seq x y z
N LEU A 1 -49.25 -28.66 43.17
CA LEU A 1 -48.33 -29.81 42.95
C LEU A 1 -48.61 -30.32 41.53
N LEU A 2 -47.77 -30.24 40.50
CA LEU A 2 -46.33 -30.02 40.35
C LEU A 2 -46.05 -29.37 38.98
N PHE A 3 -45.16 -28.37 39.01
CA PHE A 3 -44.12 -28.03 38.03
C PHE A 3 -44.44 -27.79 36.55
N SER A 4 -44.44 -26.50 36.22
CA SER A 4 -43.84 -25.91 35.03
C SER A 4 -42.55 -26.64 34.63
N ARG A 5 -42.50 -27.16 33.41
CA ARG A 5 -41.24 -27.38 32.68
C ARG A 5 -41.20 -26.38 31.53
N TYR A 6 -40.78 -25.16 31.86
CA TYR A 6 -40.12 -24.29 30.91
C TYR A 6 -38.84 -25.04 30.49
N VAL A 7 -38.87 -25.67 29.32
CA VAL A 7 -37.66 -26.23 28.72
C VAL A 7 -36.95 -25.03 28.12
N ASP A 8 -35.92 -24.55 28.81
CA ASP A 8 -34.94 -23.66 28.21
C ASP A 8 -34.35 -24.38 27.00
N GLU A 9 -34.79 -23.98 25.80
CA GLU A 9 -34.12 -24.32 24.56
C GLU A 9 -32.74 -23.68 24.62
N LEU A 10 -31.79 -24.47 25.13
CA LEU A 10 -30.37 -24.19 25.11
C LEU A 10 -29.99 -23.81 23.68
N LEU A 11 -29.61 -22.54 23.52
CA LEU A 11 -29.02 -22.00 22.30
C LEU A 11 -27.67 -22.72 22.08
N TYR A 12 -27.70 -23.90 21.48
CA TYR A 12 -26.50 -24.60 21.09
C TYR A 12 -25.88 -23.83 19.93
N TRP A 13 -24.83 -23.08 20.22
CA TRP A 13 -23.98 -22.48 19.20
C TRP A 13 -23.33 -23.61 18.39
N SER A 14 -23.97 -24.04 17.30
CA SER A 14 -23.37 -24.97 16.34
C SER A 14 -22.48 -24.17 15.39
N GLY A 15 -21.21 -24.02 15.75
CA GLY A 15 -20.18 -23.47 14.87
C GLY A 15 -19.36 -24.59 14.22
N ARG A 16 -18.99 -24.43 12.95
CA ARG A 16 -17.95 -25.26 12.32
C ARG A 16 -16.62 -25.01 13.05
N ARG A 17 -15.90 -26.06 13.43
CA ARG A 17 -14.54 -25.93 13.99
C ARG A 17 -13.60 -25.42 12.91
N MET A 18 -12.76 -24.45 13.25
CA MET A 18 -11.72 -23.91 12.37
C MET A 18 -10.80 -25.04 11.91
N ILE A 19 -10.50 -25.07 10.61
CA ILE A 19 -9.59 -26.05 10.02
C ILE A 19 -8.25 -25.38 9.73
N LEU A 20 -7.14 -26.11 9.91
CA LEU A 20 -5.81 -25.60 9.59
C LEU A 20 -5.73 -25.05 8.15
N ASP A 21 -6.40 -25.70 7.20
CA ASP A 21 -6.44 -25.26 5.81
C ASP A 21 -7.07 -23.87 5.63
N GLU A 22 -8.09 -23.52 6.41
CA GLU A 22 -8.72 -22.19 6.38
C GLU A 22 -7.74 -21.11 6.88
N TYR A 23 -6.87 -21.47 7.83
CA TYR A 23 -5.81 -20.57 8.28
C TYR A 23 -4.70 -20.44 7.25
N LEU A 24 -4.26 -21.55 6.65
CA LEU A 24 -3.21 -21.56 5.63
C LEU A 24 -3.63 -20.85 4.34
N GLN A 25 -4.92 -20.89 3.99
CA GLN A 25 -5.50 -20.16 2.86
C GLN A 25 -5.65 -18.65 3.16
N GLY A 26 -5.55 -18.24 4.43
CA GLY A 26 -5.67 -16.85 4.83
C GLY A 26 -7.12 -16.34 4.90
N ASP A 27 -8.10 -17.23 4.73
CA ASP A 27 -9.55 -16.92 4.79
C ASP A 27 -9.96 -16.32 6.13
N LEU A 28 -9.15 -16.59 7.17
CA LEU A 28 -9.38 -16.16 8.54
C LEU A 28 -8.66 -14.85 8.90
N SER A 29 -7.81 -14.32 8.02
CA SER A 29 -7.02 -13.11 8.25
C SER A 29 -7.36 -12.03 7.23
N PRO A 30 -8.25 -11.07 7.54
CA PRO A 30 -8.48 -9.94 6.66
C PRO A 30 -7.21 -9.10 6.59
N THR A 31 -6.52 -9.13 5.46
CA THR A 31 -5.37 -8.26 5.21
C THR A 31 -5.88 -6.85 4.92
N ARG A 32 -5.97 -6.03 5.96
CA ARG A 32 -6.24 -4.60 5.79
C ARG A 32 -4.94 -3.85 5.50
N LEU A 33 -5.02 -2.85 4.64
CA LEU A 33 -3.92 -1.92 4.43
C LEU A 33 -3.68 -1.13 5.74
N PRO A 34 -2.42 -0.96 6.17
CA PRO A 34 -2.13 -0.27 7.42
C PRO A 34 -2.56 1.19 7.30
N PRO A 35 -3.28 1.73 8.31
CA PRO A 35 -3.69 3.12 8.29
C PRO A 35 -2.49 4.05 8.51
N SER A 36 -2.64 5.31 8.11
CA SER A 36 -1.54 6.29 8.19
C SER A 36 -2.06 7.71 8.47
N TRP A 37 -1.29 8.44 9.28
CA TRP A 37 -1.50 9.87 9.51
C TRP A 37 -0.85 10.68 8.39
N VAL A 38 -1.64 11.53 7.75
CA VAL A 38 -1.13 12.46 6.72
C VAL A 38 -0.64 13.74 7.38
N ASN A 39 -1.38 14.20 8.39
CA ASN A 39 -1.06 15.33 9.26
C ASN A 39 -1.80 15.15 10.61
N THR A 40 -1.71 16.13 11.51
CA THR A 40 -2.35 16.07 12.84
C THR A 40 -3.87 15.94 12.81
N GLN A 41 -4.52 16.31 11.71
CA GLN A 41 -5.97 16.36 11.56
C GLN A 41 -6.54 15.31 10.61
N LYS A 42 -5.71 14.79 9.69
CA LYS A 42 -6.13 13.93 8.59
C LYS A 42 -5.56 12.53 8.77
N TYR A 43 -6.45 11.56 8.93
CA TYR A 43 -6.13 10.16 9.13
C TYR A 43 -6.71 9.31 8.00
N VAL A 44 -5.87 8.54 7.32
CA VAL A 44 -6.29 7.67 6.21
C VAL A 44 -6.32 6.23 6.67
N PHE A 45 -7.41 5.53 6.40
CA PHE A 45 -7.61 4.14 6.79
C PHE A 45 -8.43 3.38 5.76
N GLN A 46 -8.39 2.05 5.82
CA GLN A 46 -9.24 1.21 4.99
C GLN A 46 -10.60 0.98 5.66
N SER A 47 -11.66 1.49 5.03
CA SER A 47 -13.05 1.36 5.49
C SER A 47 -13.59 -0.07 5.30
N ASP A 48 -14.75 -0.35 5.90
CA ASP A 48 -15.35 -1.69 5.90
C ASP A 48 -15.86 -2.15 4.53
N ASP A 49 -16.12 -1.20 3.63
CA ASP A 49 -16.38 -1.46 2.21
C ASP A 49 -15.12 -1.89 1.43
N GLY A 50 -13.94 -1.81 2.07
CA GLY A 50 -12.63 -2.16 1.52
C GLY A 50 -11.91 -1.02 0.80
N GLY A 51 -12.52 0.16 0.66
CA GLY A 51 -11.90 1.35 0.08
C GLY A 51 -10.95 2.08 1.05
N LEU A 52 -10.23 3.09 0.56
CA LEU A 52 -9.51 4.03 1.43
C LEU A 52 -10.37 5.26 1.68
N ALA A 53 -10.55 5.59 2.96
CA ALA A 53 -11.24 6.77 3.42
C ALA A 53 -10.32 7.65 4.27
N ILE A 54 -10.69 8.92 4.36
CA ILE A 54 -10.07 9.89 5.24
C ILE A 54 -11.05 10.31 6.32
N LEU A 55 -10.57 10.32 7.57
CA LEU A 55 -11.19 10.99 8.70
C LEU A 55 -10.51 12.34 8.92
N ASP A 56 -11.31 13.41 8.93
CA ASP A 56 -10.90 14.71 9.44
C ASP A 56 -11.30 14.82 10.92
N THR A 57 -10.31 14.88 11.81
CA THR A 57 -10.54 14.90 13.26
C THR A 57 -11.10 16.23 13.76
N SER A 58 -11.02 17.31 12.96
CA SER A 58 -11.55 18.62 13.34
C SER A 58 -13.06 18.72 13.14
N THR A 59 -13.56 18.13 12.06
CA THR A 59 -14.99 18.15 11.67
C THR A 59 -15.69 16.83 11.96
N ASN A 60 -14.93 15.78 12.27
CA ASN A 60 -15.41 14.40 12.43
C ASN A 60 -16.11 13.86 11.18
N LEU A 61 -15.72 14.35 10.00
CA LEU A 61 -16.24 13.91 8.71
C LEU A 61 -15.36 12.82 8.12
N ILE A 62 -16.01 11.84 7.50
CA ILE A 62 -15.36 10.74 6.79
C ILE A 62 -15.69 10.87 5.31
N ASN A 63 -14.66 10.93 4.46
CA ASN A 63 -14.80 10.98 3.01
C ASN A 63 -14.04 9.82 2.37
N VAL A 64 -14.62 9.22 1.33
CA VAL A 64 -13.93 8.17 0.55
C VAL A 64 -12.98 8.82 -0.45
N LEU A 65 -11.74 8.34 -0.49
CA LEU A 65 -10.70 8.81 -1.43
C LEU A 65 -10.47 7.81 -2.55
N VAL A 66 -10.52 6.51 -2.24
CA VAL A 66 -10.22 5.43 -3.20
C VAL A 66 -11.23 4.32 -3.00
N THR A 67 -11.85 3.86 -4.09
CA THR A 67 -12.85 2.79 -4.02
C THR A 67 -12.18 1.42 -3.86
N ASN A 68 -12.91 0.43 -3.32
CA ASN A 68 -12.42 -0.94 -3.22
C ASN A 68 -12.10 -1.54 -4.61
N HIS A 69 -12.86 -1.15 -5.64
CA HIS A 69 -12.64 -1.61 -7.00
C HIS A 69 -11.21 -1.31 -7.49
N THR A 70 -10.74 -0.06 -7.35
CA THR A 70 -9.40 0.32 -7.82
C THR A 70 -8.29 -0.38 -7.02
N LEU A 71 -8.46 -0.57 -5.71
CA LEU A 71 -7.51 -1.31 -4.88
C LEU A 71 -7.39 -2.78 -5.28
N ARG A 72 -8.52 -3.44 -5.57
CA ARG A 72 -8.54 -4.85 -6.01
C ARG A 72 -8.02 -5.02 -7.43
N GLN A 73 -8.33 -4.09 -8.33
CA GLN A 73 -7.83 -4.11 -9.71
C GLN A 73 -6.30 -4.11 -9.76
N LEU A 74 -5.64 -3.35 -8.88
CA LEU A 74 -4.18 -3.32 -8.78
C LEU A 74 -3.61 -4.36 -7.81
N ASN A 75 -4.45 -5.04 -7.03
CA ASN A 75 -4.04 -5.90 -5.91
C ASN A 75 -3.04 -5.18 -4.98
N VAL A 76 -3.45 -4.02 -4.47
CA VAL A 76 -2.61 -3.14 -3.64
C VAL A 76 -2.24 -3.84 -2.34
N GLN A 77 -0.94 -3.84 -2.02
CA GLN A 77 -0.39 -4.42 -0.78
C GLN A 77 0.16 -3.36 0.18
N GLY A 78 0.20 -2.10 -0.24
CA GLY A 78 0.62 -0.96 0.57
C GLY A 78 0.42 0.34 -0.18
N TYR A 79 0.37 1.45 0.55
CA TYR A 79 0.18 2.76 -0.04
C TYR A 79 0.98 3.82 0.73
N ALA A 80 1.28 4.92 0.05
CA ALA A 80 1.72 6.17 0.66
C ALA A 80 0.91 7.33 0.07
N CYS A 81 0.54 8.30 0.88
CA CYS A 81 -0.28 9.45 0.44
C CYS A 81 0.60 10.68 0.24
N SER A 82 0.28 11.47 -0.78
CA SER A 82 0.81 12.83 -0.85
C SER A 82 0.22 13.68 0.28
N ARG A 83 0.94 14.75 0.65
CA ARG A 83 0.54 15.66 1.75
C ARG A 83 -0.82 16.32 1.52
N ASP A 84 -1.15 16.61 0.27
CA ASP A 84 -2.39 17.23 -0.19
C ASP A 84 -3.52 16.22 -0.46
N LEU A 85 -3.22 14.91 -0.42
CA LEU A 85 -4.14 13.79 -0.69
C LEU A 85 -4.70 13.76 -2.11
N LYS A 86 -4.07 14.46 -3.04
CA LYS A 86 -4.41 14.37 -4.47
C LYS A 86 -3.88 13.12 -5.11
N TYR A 87 -2.76 12.60 -4.60
CA TYR A 87 -2.09 11.45 -5.16
C TYR A 87 -1.84 10.35 -4.12
N PHE A 88 -2.05 9.11 -4.55
CA PHE A 88 -1.67 7.92 -3.82
C PHE A 88 -0.57 7.18 -4.57
N LEU A 89 0.43 6.70 -3.84
CA LEU A 89 1.46 5.83 -4.37
C LEU A 89 1.14 4.41 -3.93
N PHE A 90 0.58 3.60 -4.82
CA PHE A 90 0.25 2.21 -4.55
C PHE A 90 1.42 1.29 -4.83
N LYS A 91 1.65 0.38 -3.90
CA LYS A 91 2.63 -0.71 -3.99
C LYS A 91 1.89 -2.02 -4.27
N HIS A 92 2.25 -2.71 -5.34
CA HIS A 92 1.66 -4.00 -5.72
C HIS A 92 2.70 -4.96 -6.32
N ASN A 93 2.30 -6.22 -6.47
CA ASN A 93 3.17 -7.29 -7.00
C ASN A 93 4.54 -7.36 -6.29
N VAL A 94 4.49 -7.34 -4.96
CA VAL A 94 5.69 -7.34 -4.11
C VAL A 94 6.37 -8.71 -4.20
N LYS A 95 7.66 -8.70 -4.54
CA LYS A 95 8.55 -9.85 -4.47
C LYS A 95 9.55 -9.62 -3.35
N LYS A 96 9.51 -10.49 -2.35
CA LYS A 96 10.38 -10.41 -1.19
C LYS A 96 11.75 -10.99 -1.56
N ASN A 97 12.82 -10.23 -1.30
CA ASN A 97 14.20 -10.68 -1.54
C ASN A 97 14.82 -11.19 -0.24
N PHE A 98 14.63 -10.43 0.85
CA PHE A 98 15.12 -10.76 2.18
C PHE A 98 14.02 -10.48 3.24
N GLN A 99 14.35 -10.46 4.53
CA GLN A 99 13.34 -10.29 5.60
C GLN A 99 12.51 -9.01 5.47
N LYS A 100 13.15 -7.89 5.15
CA LYS A 100 12.50 -6.58 4.96
C LYS A 100 12.73 -5.99 3.58
N SER A 101 13.78 -6.41 2.88
CA SER A 101 14.03 -5.96 1.51
C SER A 101 13.11 -6.67 0.51
N PHE A 102 12.53 -5.90 -0.39
CA PHE A 102 11.64 -6.39 -1.45
C PHE A 102 11.81 -5.55 -2.72
N THR A 103 11.25 -6.04 -3.81
CA THR A 103 11.04 -5.27 -5.03
C THR A 103 9.56 -5.28 -5.38
N ALA A 104 9.02 -4.17 -5.88
CA ALA A 104 7.60 -4.06 -6.18
C ALA A 104 7.36 -3.20 -7.41
N PHE A 105 6.14 -3.27 -7.94
CA PHE A 105 5.65 -2.28 -8.86
C PHE A 105 4.94 -1.18 -8.10
N TYR A 106 5.12 0.04 -8.59
CA TYR A 106 4.50 1.22 -8.02
C TYR A 106 3.62 1.90 -9.06
N THR A 107 2.48 2.41 -8.62
CA THR A 107 1.54 3.14 -9.48
C THR A 107 1.03 4.33 -8.71
N ILE A 108 1.20 5.50 -9.31
CA ILE A 108 0.63 6.73 -8.79
C ILE A 108 -0.83 6.76 -9.23
N TYR A 109 -1.72 7.06 -8.31
CA TYR A 109 -3.14 7.21 -8.53
C TYR A 109 -3.54 8.65 -8.25
N ASP A 110 -4.13 9.29 -9.24
CA ASP A 110 -4.74 10.61 -9.13
C ASP A 110 -6.19 10.46 -8.67
N VAL A 111 -6.49 11.02 -7.49
CA VAL A 111 -7.81 10.93 -6.85
C VAL A 111 -8.86 11.77 -7.58
N GLU A 112 -8.47 12.92 -8.14
CA GLU A 112 -9.40 13.83 -8.81
C GLU A 112 -9.84 13.27 -10.18
N ASN A 113 -8.89 12.67 -10.91
CA ASN A 113 -9.11 12.21 -12.29
C ASN A 113 -9.33 10.69 -12.44
N ASP A 114 -9.29 9.92 -11.34
CA ASP A 114 -9.33 8.45 -11.34
C ASP A 114 -8.30 7.85 -12.33
N HIS A 115 -7.10 8.42 -12.33
CA HIS A 115 -6.06 8.10 -13.31
C HIS A 115 -4.89 7.33 -12.70
N HIS A 116 -4.44 6.29 -13.39
CA HIS A 116 -3.33 5.42 -12.96
C HIS A 116 -2.07 5.66 -13.80
N MET A 117 -0.99 6.07 -13.13
CA MET A 117 0.31 6.34 -13.75
C MET A 117 1.36 5.39 -13.20
N PRO A 118 1.75 4.34 -13.94
CA PRO A 118 2.82 3.44 -13.51
C PRO A 118 4.14 4.18 -13.36
N VAL A 119 4.84 3.97 -12.24
CA VAL A 119 6.19 4.48 -12.06
C VAL A 119 7.14 3.59 -12.85
N LYS A 120 7.76 4.15 -13.88
CA LYS A 120 8.71 3.50 -14.78
C LYS A 120 9.87 4.45 -15.08
N LEU A 121 11.06 3.90 -15.26
CA LEU A 121 12.22 4.66 -15.71
C LEU A 121 12.12 4.90 -17.22
N LYS A 122 12.46 6.10 -17.69
CA LYS A 122 12.36 6.49 -19.11
C LYS A 122 13.16 5.58 -20.05
N ASP A 123 14.33 5.11 -19.61
CA ASP A 123 15.22 4.22 -20.39
C ASP A 123 14.77 2.75 -20.39
N SER A 124 13.78 2.40 -19.56
CA SER A 124 13.17 1.08 -19.63
C SER A 124 12.36 0.98 -20.93
N LEU A 125 12.63 -0.05 -21.75
CA LEU A 125 11.85 -0.34 -22.96
C LEU A 125 10.37 -0.18 -22.63
N LYS A 126 9.61 0.58 -23.44
CA LYS A 126 8.21 0.99 -23.16
C LYS A 126 7.27 -0.15 -22.74
N VAL A 127 7.65 -1.40 -23.01
CA VAL A 127 6.92 -2.65 -22.72
C VAL A 127 7.24 -3.22 -21.31
N GLN A 128 8.39 -2.91 -20.71
CA GLN A 128 8.78 -3.45 -19.40
C GLN A 128 8.47 -2.49 -18.26
N ARG A 129 7.67 -2.98 -17.30
CA ARG A 129 7.50 -2.32 -15.99
C ARG A 129 8.78 -2.48 -15.19
N THR A 130 9.35 -1.37 -14.74
CA THR A 130 10.53 -1.36 -13.87
C THR A 130 10.11 -1.79 -12.46
N ARG A 131 10.80 -2.78 -11.89
CA ARG A 131 10.64 -3.12 -10.48
C ARG A 131 11.48 -2.16 -9.66
N LEU A 132 10.88 -1.55 -8.64
CA LEU A 132 11.55 -0.61 -7.76
C LEU A 132 11.85 -1.31 -6.44
N GLN A 133 12.99 -0.99 -5.84
CA GLN A 133 13.37 -1.47 -4.50
C GLN A 133 12.67 -0.65 -3.41
N TYR A 134 12.43 0.63 -3.68
CA TYR A 134 11.74 1.54 -2.77
C TYR A 134 11.11 2.69 -3.56
N ALA A 135 10.01 3.24 -3.05
CA ALA A 135 9.44 4.49 -3.53
C ALA A 135 8.59 5.16 -2.44
N THR A 136 8.69 6.49 -2.32
CA THR A 136 7.91 7.31 -1.39
C THR A 136 7.79 8.75 -1.89
N TRP A 137 6.83 9.49 -1.35
CA TRP A 137 6.73 10.94 -1.52
C TRP A 137 7.86 11.67 -0.79
N LEU A 138 8.35 12.76 -1.39
CA LEU A 138 9.40 13.60 -0.83
C LEU A 138 8.79 14.70 0.07
N GLY A 139 8.72 14.42 1.37
CA GLY A 139 8.26 15.38 2.37
C GLY A 139 6.84 15.91 2.10
N ASN A 140 6.71 17.24 2.07
CA ASN A 140 5.44 17.93 1.82
C ASN A 140 5.18 18.25 0.34
N THR A 141 5.98 17.72 -0.58
CA THR A 141 5.86 17.98 -2.02
C THR A 141 5.05 16.87 -2.71
N THR A 142 4.82 17.04 -4.01
CA THR A 142 4.33 15.99 -4.91
C THR A 142 5.48 15.24 -5.59
N ALA A 143 6.73 15.56 -5.28
CA ALA A 143 7.88 14.86 -5.83
C ALA A 143 7.97 13.44 -5.24
N ILE A 144 8.48 12.51 -6.03
CA ILE A 144 8.65 11.10 -5.66
C ILE A 144 10.12 10.77 -5.70
N ILE A 145 10.60 10.12 -4.64
CA ILE A 145 11.92 9.50 -4.61
C ILE A 145 11.74 8.00 -4.74
N PHE A 146 12.54 7.37 -5.58
CA PHE A 146 12.49 5.92 -5.78
C PHE A 146 13.87 5.35 -6.09
N VAL A 147 14.03 4.05 -5.85
CA VAL A 147 15.30 3.34 -5.96
C VAL A 147 15.19 2.21 -6.99
N VAL A 148 16.10 2.24 -7.97
CA VAL A 148 16.22 1.26 -9.05
C VAL A 148 17.69 0.89 -9.18
N GLU A 149 17.99 -0.41 -9.25
CA GLU A 149 19.37 -0.89 -9.45
C GLU A 149 20.36 -0.27 -8.45
N ASN A 150 19.95 -0.15 -7.19
CA ASN A 150 20.72 0.47 -6.10
C ASN A 150 21.04 1.96 -6.28
N ASP A 151 20.39 2.65 -7.20
CA ASP A 151 20.52 4.10 -7.38
C ASP A 151 19.22 4.84 -7.09
N ILE A 152 19.40 6.06 -6.58
CA ILE A 152 18.33 6.95 -6.16
C ILE A 152 17.94 7.85 -7.33
N PHE A 153 16.65 7.92 -7.60
CA PHE A 153 16.03 8.79 -8.58
C PHE A 153 14.99 9.67 -7.93
N ILE A 154 14.83 10.89 -8.45
CA ILE A 154 13.78 11.82 -8.07
C ILE A 154 12.98 12.20 -9.30
N ARG A 155 11.66 12.20 -9.16
CA ARG A 155 10.72 12.79 -10.10
C ARG A 155 10.02 13.95 -9.43
N GLU A 156 10.15 15.16 -9.98
CA GLU A 156 9.66 16.38 -9.32
C GLU A 156 8.13 16.45 -9.24
N SER A 157 7.42 15.78 -10.15
CA SER A 157 5.95 15.74 -10.17
C SER A 157 5.43 14.46 -10.81
N PRO A 158 4.28 13.91 -10.37
CA PRO A 158 3.65 12.73 -10.99
C PRO A 158 3.40 12.87 -12.48
N LEU A 159 3.19 14.10 -12.95
CA LEU A 159 2.86 14.44 -14.34
C LEU A 159 4.10 14.56 -15.23
N MET A 160 5.29 14.61 -14.65
CA MET A 160 6.54 14.68 -15.41
C MET A 160 7.02 13.27 -15.78
N GLU A 161 7.52 13.13 -17.00
CA GLU A 161 8.13 11.87 -17.46
C GLU A 161 9.65 11.82 -17.23
N GLU A 162 10.26 12.94 -16.81
CA GLU A 162 11.70 13.02 -16.61
C GLU A 162 12.08 12.69 -15.17
N ASP A 163 13.07 11.81 -15.04
CA ASP A 163 13.62 11.35 -13.77
C ASP A 163 15.04 11.89 -13.62
N ILE A 164 15.33 12.50 -12.47
CA ILE A 164 16.66 13.00 -12.12
C ILE A 164 17.37 11.91 -11.33
N ARG A 165 18.47 11.38 -11.86
CA ARG A 165 19.33 10.43 -11.16
C ARG A 165 20.22 11.18 -10.16
N ILE A 166 20.13 10.82 -8.88
CA ILE A 166 20.89 11.43 -7.79
C ILE A 166 22.21 10.70 -7.55
N THR A 167 22.22 9.37 -7.66
CA THR A 167 23.42 8.55 -7.50
C THR A 167 23.70 7.72 -8.75
N SER A 168 24.97 7.50 -9.05
CA SER A 168 25.43 6.69 -10.20
C SER A 168 26.42 5.60 -9.83
N SER A 169 26.63 5.39 -8.53
CA SER A 169 27.56 4.40 -7.97
C SER A 169 26.90 3.07 -7.64
N GLY A 170 25.58 2.95 -7.82
CA GLY A 170 24.83 1.73 -7.54
C GLY A 170 25.45 0.52 -8.23
N HIS A 171 25.72 -0.52 -7.45
CA HIS A 171 26.25 -1.77 -7.97
C HIS A 171 25.61 -2.94 -7.24
N GLU A 172 25.04 -3.87 -8.00
CA GLU A 172 24.35 -5.02 -7.45
C GLU A 172 25.27 -5.80 -6.50
N ASN A 173 24.75 -6.17 -5.32
CA ASN A 173 25.47 -6.91 -4.28
C ASN A 173 26.76 -6.26 -3.74
N GLN A 174 27.04 -4.99 -4.05
CA GLN A 174 28.26 -4.31 -3.59
C GLN A 174 27.98 -2.92 -3.03
N ILE A 175 27.27 -2.07 -3.77
CA ILE A 175 27.00 -0.68 -3.39
C ILE A 175 25.50 -0.45 -3.44
N TYR A 176 24.93 -0.04 -2.30
CA TYR A 176 23.50 0.23 -2.12
C TYR A 176 23.29 1.69 -1.74
N ASN A 177 22.52 2.44 -2.52
CA ASN A 177 22.14 3.81 -2.19
C ASN A 177 20.65 3.87 -1.80
N GLY A 178 20.35 4.39 -0.60
CA GLY A 178 18.98 4.63 -0.14
C GLY A 178 18.17 3.39 0.27
N VAL A 179 18.74 2.19 0.15
CA VAL A 179 18.18 0.92 0.63
C VAL A 179 19.25 0.13 1.39
N PRO A 180 18.90 -0.64 2.43
CA PRO A 180 19.86 -1.44 3.17
C PRO A 180 20.24 -2.72 2.41
N ASP A 181 21.43 -3.23 2.69
CA ASP A 181 21.85 -4.57 2.29
C ASP A 181 21.18 -5.64 3.19
N TRP A 182 21.61 -6.90 3.07
CA TRP A 182 21.02 -7.98 3.86
C TRP A 182 21.33 -7.87 5.37
N LEU A 183 22.45 -7.26 5.75
CA LEU A 183 22.90 -7.18 7.14
C LEU A 183 22.23 -6.00 7.88
N TYR A 184 21.99 -4.89 7.17
CA TYR A 184 21.46 -3.64 7.75
C TYR A 184 19.93 -3.51 7.70
N GLN A 185 19.19 -4.52 7.20
CA GLN A 185 17.74 -4.44 6.99
C GLN A 185 16.89 -4.48 8.26
#